data_AF-A0A7V2XAR6-F1
#
_entry.id   AF-A0A7V2XAR6-F1
#
_cell.length_a   1.000
_cell.length_b   1.000
_cell.length_c   1.000
_cell.angle_alpha   90.00
_cell.angle_beta   90.00
_cell.angle_gamma   90.00
#
_symmetry.space_group_name_H-M   'P 1'
#
loop_
_entity.id
_entity.type
_entity.pdbx_description
1 polymer ?
#
loop_
_entity_poly.entity_id
_entity_poly.type
_entity_poly.pdbx_seq_one_letter_code
_entity_poly.pdbx_strand_id
1 'polypeptide(L)'
;MGKPSSSDRSKLKREILGLSLLGLAVLVALSLLSFSPDDVSFNNQPSEPQKTANLAGVVGSYLADLLFQIFGLTAFLWPPILVFFALRIFRSPEIFPLSARIVSWAGLFLTVSGLLSLGLGKIYLLGGSFDGGGALGRVIAHTAERFLNLGGAVLFLALALVICMMVITNLSWVELSRGVGQVYSSAVERWQ
;
A
#
# COMPACT_ATOMS: atom_id res chain seq x y z
N MET A 1 -42.38 -19.01 1.64
CA MET A 1 -41.03 -18.43 1.49
C MET A 1 -41.18 -16.91 1.37
N GLY A 2 -40.99 -16.15 2.45
CA GLY A 2 -41.11 -14.68 2.41
C GLY A 2 -39.93 -14.05 1.67
N LYS A 3 -40.17 -13.08 0.78
CA LYS A 3 -39.09 -12.36 0.09
C LYS A 3 -38.25 -11.59 1.13
N PRO A 4 -36.91 -11.65 1.07
CA PRO A 4 -36.05 -10.95 2.03
C PRO A 4 -36.27 -9.44 1.96
N SER A 5 -36.21 -8.78 3.12
CA SER A 5 -36.39 -7.33 3.25
C SER A 5 -35.25 -6.55 2.58
N SER A 6 -35.45 -5.27 2.24
CA SER A 6 -34.42 -4.42 1.61
C SER A 6 -33.16 -4.27 2.47
N SER A 7 -33.30 -4.32 3.80
CA SER A 7 -32.21 -4.28 4.78
C SER A 7 -31.33 -5.53 4.70
N ASP A 8 -31.93 -6.73 4.62
CA ASP A 8 -31.18 -8.00 4.56
C ASP A 8 -30.37 -8.13 3.27
N ARG A 9 -30.93 -7.65 2.14
CA ARG A 9 -30.23 -7.61 0.86
C ARG A 9 -29.01 -6.67 0.89
N SER A 10 -29.09 -5.55 1.61
CA SER A 10 -27.98 -4.60 1.74
C SER A 10 -26.84 -5.17 2.60
N LYS A 11 -27.18 -5.90 3.68
CA LYS A 11 -26.20 -6.59 4.54
C LYS A 11 -25.47 -7.69 3.79
N LEU A 12 -26.20 -8.58 3.11
CA LEU A 12 -25.61 -9.68 2.35
C LEU A 12 -24.67 -9.17 1.25
N LYS A 13 -25.05 -8.11 0.52
CA LYS A 13 -24.17 -7.48 -0.47
C LYS A 13 -22.86 -7.00 0.15
N ARG A 14 -22.91 -6.42 1.34
CA ARG A 14 -21.75 -5.91 2.09
C ARG A 14 -20.84 -7.04 2.55
N GLU A 15 -21.43 -8.12 3.05
CA GLU A 15 -20.69 -9.32 3.46
C GLU A 15 -19.98 -9.97 2.27
N ILE A 16 -20.68 -10.14 1.14
CA ILE A 16 -20.10 -10.67 -0.09
C ILE A 16 -18.96 -9.76 -0.58
N LEU A 17 -19.16 -8.44 -0.59
CA LEU A 17 -18.13 -7.50 -1.03
C LEU A 17 -16.91 -7.53 -0.12
N GLY A 18 -17.08 -7.50 1.20
CA GLY A 18 -15.98 -7.56 2.16
C GLY A 18 -15.21 -8.88 2.07
N LEU A 19 -15.92 -10.01 1.94
CA LEU A 19 -15.29 -11.33 1.79
C LEU A 19 -14.54 -11.43 0.45
N SER A 20 -15.11 -10.88 -0.62
CA SER A 20 -14.46 -10.82 -1.93
C SER A 20 -13.17 -9.99 -1.87
N LEU A 21 -13.16 -8.85 -1.19
CA LEU A 21 -11.95 -8.05 -0.97
C LEU A 21 -10.90 -8.79 -0.13
N LEU A 22 -11.31 -9.53 0.91
CA LEU A 22 -10.37 -10.36 1.68
C LEU A 22 -9.76 -11.45 0.81
N GLY A 23 -10.56 -12.16 0.02
CA GLY A 23 -10.08 -13.17 -0.92
C GLY A 23 -9.10 -12.57 -1.92
N LEU A 24 -9.40 -11.39 -2.46
CA LEU A 24 -8.50 -10.66 -3.34
C LEU A 24 -7.19 -10.25 -2.63
N ALA A 25 -7.26 -9.79 -1.38
CA ALA A 25 -6.07 -9.43 -0.62
C ALA A 25 -5.13 -10.62 -0.42
N VAL A 26 -5.68 -11.80 -0.10
CA VAL A 26 -4.91 -13.04 0.04
C VAL A 26 -4.33 -13.45 -1.32
N LEU A 27 -5.11 -13.38 -2.40
CA LEU A 27 -4.63 -13.69 -3.75
C LEU A 27 -3.47 -12.79 -4.15
N VAL A 28 -3.58 -11.47 -3.93
CA VAL A 28 -2.51 -10.50 -4.21
C VAL A 28 -1.29 -10.79 -3.34
N ALA A 29 -1.46 -11.07 -2.04
CA ALA A 29 -0.36 -11.40 -1.14
C ALA A 29 0.39 -12.66 -1.59
N LEU A 30 -0.34 -13.74 -1.90
CA LEU A 30 0.24 -14.98 -2.41
C LEU A 30 0.97 -14.73 -3.73
N SER A 31 0.36 -13.97 -4.63
CA SER A 31 0.95 -13.61 -5.92
C SER A 31 2.30 -12.90 -5.74
N LEU A 32 2.36 -11.89 -4.87
CA LEU A 32 3.58 -11.10 -4.62
C LEU A 32 4.65 -11.89 -3.86
N LEU A 33 4.27 -12.66 -2.84
CA LEU A 33 5.20 -13.42 -2.00
C LEU A 33 5.79 -14.65 -2.69
N SER A 34 5.08 -15.22 -3.66
CA SER A 34 5.53 -16.36 -4.46
C SER A 34 5.89 -15.98 -5.89
N PHE A 35 6.17 -14.70 -6.14
CA PHE A 35 6.64 -14.25 -7.43
C PHE A 35 7.97 -14.92 -7.79
N SER A 36 8.04 -15.44 -9.00
CA SER A 36 9.26 -15.96 -9.62
C SER A 36 9.47 -15.27 -10.98
N PRO A 37 10.66 -14.72 -11.27
CA PRO A 37 11.00 -14.14 -12.56
C PRO A 37 10.94 -15.17 -13.70
N ASP A 38 11.15 -16.44 -13.38
CA ASP A 38 11.12 -17.55 -14.34
C ASP A 38 9.68 -17.94 -14.73
N ASP A 39 8.67 -17.44 -14.01
CA ASP A 39 7.27 -17.71 -14.34
C ASP A 39 6.83 -16.98 -15.62
N VAL A 40 5.91 -17.62 -16.34
CA VAL A 40 5.19 -16.99 -17.46
C VAL A 40 4.53 -15.70 -16.97
N SER A 41 4.87 -14.59 -17.59
CA SER A 41 4.42 -13.24 -17.22
C SER A 41 4.43 -12.32 -18.45
N PHE A 42 4.11 -11.03 -18.28
CA PHE A 42 4.12 -10.09 -19.42
C PHE A 42 5.55 -9.88 -19.95
N ASN A 43 6.53 -9.91 -19.06
CA ASN A 43 7.94 -9.68 -19.40
C ASN A 43 8.73 -10.97 -19.65
N ASN A 44 8.16 -12.14 -19.36
CA ASN A 44 8.83 -13.43 -19.55
C ASN A 44 7.90 -14.47 -20.19
N GLN A 45 8.27 -14.93 -21.37
CA GLN A 45 7.67 -16.08 -22.03
C GLN A 45 8.73 -17.16 -22.23
N PRO A 46 8.76 -18.19 -21.38
CA PRO A 46 9.65 -19.33 -21.53
C PRO A 46 9.42 -20.03 -22.87
N SER A 47 10.51 -20.46 -23.51
CA SER A 47 10.45 -21.18 -24.80
C SER A 47 9.83 -22.56 -24.68
N GLU A 48 9.87 -23.16 -23.48
CA GLU A 48 9.29 -24.46 -23.16
C GLU A 48 8.17 -24.31 -22.11
N PRO A 49 7.10 -25.13 -22.16
CA PRO A 49 6.04 -25.09 -21.16
C PRO A 49 6.56 -25.43 -19.76
N GLN A 50 6.81 -24.41 -18.94
CA GLN A 50 7.21 -24.58 -17.55
C GLN A 50 6.01 -24.43 -16.62
N LYS A 51 5.97 -25.26 -15.56
CA LYS A 51 4.97 -25.13 -14.51
C LYS A 51 5.22 -23.84 -13.72
N THR A 52 4.20 -22.97 -13.66
CA THR A 52 4.23 -21.74 -12.85
C THR A 52 4.46 -22.07 -11.38
N ALA A 53 5.47 -21.46 -10.78
CA ALA A 53 5.84 -21.58 -9.37
C ALA A 53 4.94 -20.73 -8.45
N ASN A 54 4.38 -19.63 -8.97
CA ASN A 54 3.44 -18.78 -8.24
C ASN A 54 2.28 -19.60 -7.62
N LEU A 55 2.05 -19.40 -6.33
CA LEU A 55 1.03 -20.12 -5.56
C LEU A 55 -0.41 -19.75 -5.98
N ALA A 56 -0.59 -18.56 -6.57
CA ALA A 56 -1.85 -18.15 -7.19
C ALA A 56 -1.93 -18.54 -8.69
N GLY A 57 -1.01 -19.37 -9.16
CA GLY A 57 -0.94 -19.87 -10.53
C GLY A 57 -0.58 -18.79 -11.54
N VAL A 58 -0.90 -19.04 -12.81
CA VAL A 58 -0.60 -18.13 -13.93
C VAL A 58 -1.21 -16.74 -13.70
N VAL A 59 -2.44 -16.65 -13.22
CA VAL A 59 -3.07 -15.34 -12.94
C VAL A 59 -2.25 -14.56 -11.90
N GLY A 60 -1.73 -15.26 -10.89
CA GLY A 60 -0.87 -14.66 -9.87
C GLY A 60 0.47 -14.17 -10.40
N SER A 61 1.11 -14.92 -11.30
CA SER A 61 2.40 -14.49 -11.89
C SER A 61 2.24 -13.21 -12.72
N TYR A 62 1.21 -13.13 -13.57
CA TYR A 62 0.90 -11.90 -14.32
C TYR A 62 0.53 -10.73 -13.42
N LEU A 63 -0.25 -10.97 -12.36
CA LEU A 63 -0.66 -9.94 -11.41
C LEU A 63 0.55 -9.38 -10.64
N ALA A 64 1.42 -10.26 -10.15
CA ALA A 64 2.61 -9.85 -9.41
C ALA A 64 3.60 -9.10 -10.30
N ASP A 65 3.85 -9.57 -11.53
CA ASP A 65 4.70 -8.88 -12.52
C ASP A 65 4.20 -7.45 -12.79
N LEU A 66 2.90 -7.29 -13.04
CA LEU A 66 2.29 -5.97 -13.26
C LEU A 66 2.43 -5.06 -12.03
N LEU A 67 2.16 -5.59 -10.84
CA LEU A 67 2.24 -4.81 -9.60
C LEU A 67 3.68 -4.39 -9.30
N PHE A 68 4.67 -5.27 -9.42
CA PHE A 68 6.07 -4.92 -9.23
C PHE A 68 6.57 -3.93 -10.29
N GLN A 69 6.11 -4.04 -11.54
CA GLN A 69 6.52 -3.12 -12.60
C GLN A 69 6.01 -1.70 -12.35
N ILE A 70 4.75 -1.55 -11.93
CA ILE A 70 4.13 -0.24 -11.70
C ILE A 70 4.60 0.36 -10.36
N PHE A 71 4.60 -0.45 -9.30
CA PHE A 71 4.73 0.01 -7.92
C PHE A 71 6.06 -0.35 -7.26
N GLY A 72 6.84 -1.27 -7.81
CA GLY A 72 8.07 -1.75 -7.17
C GLY A 72 7.77 -2.34 -5.79
N LEU A 73 8.57 -1.99 -4.78
CA LEU A 73 8.36 -2.49 -3.41
C LEU A 73 7.06 -2.01 -2.78
N THR A 74 6.51 -0.87 -3.22
CA THR A 74 5.22 -0.41 -2.67
C THR A 74 4.06 -1.30 -3.09
N ALA A 75 4.26 -2.25 -4.02
CA ALA A 75 3.26 -3.27 -4.31
C ALA A 75 2.83 -4.07 -3.06
N PHE A 76 3.73 -4.26 -2.09
CA PHE A 76 3.42 -4.94 -0.84
C PHE A 76 2.48 -4.15 0.09
N LEU A 77 2.18 -2.89 -0.21
CA LEU A 77 1.14 -2.13 0.49
C LEU A 77 -0.27 -2.50 0.02
N TRP A 78 -0.44 -3.12 -1.15
CA TRP A 78 -1.77 -3.48 -1.66
C TRP A 78 -2.51 -4.48 -0.78
N PRO A 79 -1.92 -5.62 -0.34
CA PRO A 79 -2.60 -6.54 0.56
C PRO A 79 -3.15 -5.91 1.85
N PRO A 80 -2.36 -5.18 2.66
CA PRO A 80 -2.89 -4.57 3.88
C PRO A 80 -3.94 -3.49 3.60
N ILE A 81 -3.83 -2.74 2.49
CA ILE A 81 -4.86 -1.77 2.07
C ILE A 81 -6.18 -2.48 1.77
N LEU A 82 -6.15 -3.58 1.01
CA LEU A 82 -7.34 -4.37 0.69
C LEU A 82 -7.99 -4.96 1.94
N VAL A 83 -7.18 -5.50 2.87
CA VAL A 83 -7.67 -5.97 4.18
C VAL A 83 -8.32 -4.85 4.97
N PHE A 84 -7.68 -3.68 5.06
CA PHE A 84 -8.22 -2.52 5.75
C PHE A 84 -9.60 -2.13 5.21
N PHE A 85 -9.75 -2.04 3.89
CA PHE A 85 -11.03 -1.74 3.25
C PHE A 85 -12.07 -2.83 3.50
N ALA A 86 -11.69 -4.11 3.44
CA ALA A 86 -12.60 -5.22 3.73
C ALA A 86 -13.14 -5.16 5.16
N LEU A 87 -12.26 -4.96 6.15
CA LEU A 87 -12.65 -4.81 7.56
C LEU A 87 -13.56 -3.59 7.78
N ARG A 88 -13.33 -2.51 7.03
CA ARG A 88 -14.17 -1.31 7.05
C ARG A 88 -15.57 -1.59 6.50
N ILE A 89 -15.66 -2.32 5.39
CA ILE A 89 -16.93 -2.75 4.79
C ILE A 89 -17.73 -3.61 5.78
N PHE A 90 -17.07 -4.44 6.58
CA PHE A 90 -17.76 -5.19 7.65
C PHE A 90 -18.25 -4.29 8.79
N ARG A 91 -17.45 -3.31 9.22
CA ARG A 91 -17.70 -2.53 10.45
C ARG A 91 -18.69 -1.37 10.34
N SER A 92 -18.82 -0.67 9.22
CA SER A 92 -19.62 0.57 9.18
C SER A 92 -20.38 0.80 7.86
N PRO A 93 -21.68 1.17 7.92
CA PRO A 93 -22.47 1.57 6.75
C PRO A 93 -22.22 3.02 6.29
N GLU A 94 -21.62 3.87 7.13
CA GLU A 94 -21.38 5.27 6.79
C GLU A 94 -20.07 5.46 6.04
N ILE A 95 -20.21 5.88 4.78
CA ILE A 95 -19.13 6.40 3.95
C ILE A 95 -18.76 7.75 4.58
N PHE A 96 -17.73 7.76 5.43
CA PHE A 96 -17.11 9.00 5.95
C PHE A 96 -16.78 9.95 4.78
N PRO A 97 -16.53 11.26 5.00
CA PRO A 97 -15.90 12.12 4.00
C PRO A 97 -14.49 11.57 3.70
N LEU A 98 -14.45 10.60 2.79
CA LEU A 98 -13.35 9.68 2.54
C LEU A 98 -12.30 10.33 1.64
N SER A 99 -12.59 11.50 1.06
CA SER A 99 -11.73 12.18 0.10
C SER A 99 -10.38 12.54 0.69
N ALA A 100 -10.34 13.25 1.82
CA ALA A 100 -9.07 13.68 2.42
C ALA A 100 -8.18 12.50 2.86
N ARG A 101 -8.78 11.44 3.43
CA ARG A 101 -8.04 10.23 3.83
C ARG A 101 -7.60 9.41 2.64
N ILE A 102 -8.43 9.22 1.61
CA ILE A 102 -8.03 8.53 0.37
C ILE A 102 -6.89 9.30 -0.30
N VAL A 103 -7.02 10.62 -0.42
CA VAL A 103 -5.97 11.48 -1.00
C VAL A 103 -4.68 11.36 -0.19
N SER A 104 -4.77 11.29 1.14
CA SER A 104 -3.58 11.12 2.00
C SER A 104 -2.97 9.73 1.87
N TRP A 105 -3.76 8.67 1.74
CA TRP A 105 -3.25 7.32 1.44
C TRP A 105 -2.58 7.25 0.07
N ALA A 106 -3.18 7.88 -0.94
CA ALA A 106 -2.57 7.99 -2.26
C ALA A 106 -1.27 8.81 -2.22
N GLY A 107 -1.26 9.94 -1.51
CA GLY A 107 -0.06 10.76 -1.31
C GLY A 107 1.05 10.02 -0.57
N LEU A 108 0.72 9.26 0.47
CA LEU A 108 1.65 8.37 1.17
C LEU A 108 2.24 7.35 0.20
N PHE A 109 1.40 6.71 -0.59
CA PHE A 109 1.84 5.71 -1.56
C PHE A 109 2.80 6.29 -2.61
N LEU A 110 2.48 7.47 -3.14
CA LEU A 110 3.31 8.19 -4.12
C LEU A 110 4.65 8.64 -3.52
N THR A 111 4.63 9.18 -2.30
CA THR A 111 5.84 9.69 -1.62
C THR A 111 6.77 8.55 -1.22
N VAL A 112 6.26 7.44 -0.70
CA VAL A 112 7.06 6.24 -0.41
C VAL A 112 7.65 5.66 -1.70
N SER A 113 6.86 5.56 -2.77
CA SER A 113 7.32 5.07 -4.07
C SER A 113 8.43 5.94 -4.65
N GLY A 114 8.29 7.26 -4.63
CA GLY A 114 9.33 8.20 -5.06
C GLY A 114 10.60 8.11 -4.22
N LEU A 115 10.48 8.08 -2.89
CA LEU A 115 11.63 7.95 -1.98
C LEU A 115 12.39 6.63 -2.16
N LEU A 116 11.67 5.52 -2.38
CA LEU A 116 12.31 4.24 -2.66
C LEU A 116 13.08 4.26 -3.98
N SER A 117 12.55 4.94 -5.01
CA SER A 117 13.26 5.09 -6.28
C SER A 117 14.52 5.95 -6.13
N LEU A 118 14.46 7.05 -5.37
CA LEU A 118 15.63 7.90 -5.08
C LEU A 118 16.68 7.21 -4.20
N GLY A 119 16.24 6.46 -3.18
CA GLY A 119 17.13 5.90 -2.17
C GLY A 119 17.71 4.54 -2.53
N LEU A 120 16.90 3.64 -3.12
CA LEU A 120 17.32 2.28 -3.45
C LEU A 120 17.61 2.09 -4.94
N GLY A 121 17.05 2.92 -5.83
CA GLY A 121 17.21 2.77 -7.28
C GLY A 121 16.79 1.38 -7.75
N LYS A 122 17.69 0.68 -8.45
CA LYS A 122 17.44 -0.71 -8.86
C LYS A 122 17.79 -1.69 -7.74
N ILE A 123 16.82 -2.52 -7.39
CA ILE A 123 16.96 -3.59 -6.41
C ILE A 123 16.84 -4.96 -7.08
N TYR A 124 17.54 -5.94 -6.51
CA TYR A 124 17.36 -7.34 -6.86
C TYR A 124 16.48 -7.98 -5.79
N LEU A 125 15.26 -8.36 -6.16
CA LEU A 125 14.31 -8.97 -5.25
C LEU A 125 13.71 -10.21 -5.92
N LEU A 126 13.62 -11.31 -5.17
CA LEU A 126 13.03 -12.57 -5.63
C LEU A 126 13.64 -13.08 -6.95
N GLY A 127 14.94 -12.81 -7.19
CA GLY A 127 15.65 -13.21 -8.41
C GLY A 127 15.46 -12.28 -9.63
N GLY A 128 14.60 -11.25 -9.54
CA GLY A 128 14.38 -10.27 -10.60
C GLY A 128 14.96 -8.89 -10.25
N SER A 129 15.29 -8.10 -11.28
CA SER A 129 15.71 -6.71 -11.10
C SER A 129 14.53 -5.76 -11.28
N PHE A 130 14.19 -5.01 -10.24
CA PHE A 130 13.09 -4.04 -10.24
C PHE A 130 13.59 -2.67 -9.79
N ASP A 131 12.88 -1.63 -10.18
CA ASP A 131 13.06 -0.33 -9.52
C ASP A 131 12.38 -0.39 -8.14
N GLY A 132 13.05 0.07 -7.10
CA GLY A 132 12.54 0.07 -5.73
C GLY A 132 11.21 0.81 -5.60
N GLY A 133 11.02 1.87 -6.40
CA GLY A 133 9.75 2.61 -6.49
C GLY A 133 8.85 2.20 -7.66
N GLY A 134 9.27 1.27 -8.50
CA GLY A 134 8.57 0.91 -9.74
C GLY A 134 8.58 2.03 -10.78
N ALA A 135 7.73 1.89 -11.81
CA ALA A 135 7.56 2.92 -12.83
C ALA A 135 7.01 4.24 -12.24
N LEU A 136 6.06 4.17 -11.32
CA LEU A 136 5.50 5.37 -10.68
C LEU A 136 6.55 6.12 -9.86
N GLY A 137 7.31 5.40 -9.04
CA GLY A 137 8.36 5.99 -8.21
C GLY A 137 9.43 6.68 -9.04
N ARG A 138 9.85 6.06 -10.16
CA ARG A 138 10.80 6.68 -11.09
C ARG A 138 10.29 8.00 -11.66
N VAL A 139 9.03 8.04 -12.10
CA VAL A 139 8.45 9.27 -12.66
C VAL A 139 8.41 10.37 -11.61
N ILE A 140 8.00 10.05 -10.38
CA ILE A 140 7.94 10.99 -9.26
C ILE A 140 9.34 11.49 -8.88
N ALA A 141 10.29 10.56 -8.71
CA ALA A 141 11.67 10.82 -8.37
C ALA A 141 12.33 11.72 -9.42
N HIS A 142 12.26 11.34 -10.70
CA HIS A 142 12.85 12.09 -11.80
C HIS A 142 12.24 13.48 -11.95
N THR A 143 10.92 13.59 -11.77
CA THR A 143 10.24 14.90 -11.80
C THR A 143 10.70 15.77 -10.63
N ALA A 144 10.74 15.24 -9.41
CA ALA A 144 11.16 15.97 -8.23
C ALA A 144 12.63 16.42 -8.33
N GLU A 145 13.53 15.53 -8.78
CA GLU A 145 14.94 15.86 -9.02
C GLU A 145 15.10 16.97 -10.05
N ARG A 146 14.33 16.94 -11.15
CA ARG A 146 14.38 17.96 -12.20
C ARG A 146 14.05 19.36 -11.68
N PHE A 147 13.16 19.48 -10.70
CA PHE A 147 12.75 20.78 -10.14
C PHE A 147 13.56 21.21 -8.91
N LEU A 148 14.02 20.27 -8.08
CA LEU A 148 14.54 20.56 -6.74
C LEU A 148 15.98 20.07 -6.51
N ASN A 149 16.60 19.40 -7.49
CA ASN A 149 17.79 18.57 -7.34
C ASN A 149 17.59 17.43 -6.31
N LEU A 150 18.56 16.51 -6.19
CA LEU A 150 18.43 15.31 -5.34
C LEU A 150 18.09 15.65 -3.88
N GLY A 151 18.83 16.57 -3.25
CA GLY A 151 18.63 16.94 -1.85
C GLY A 151 17.24 17.56 -1.60
N GLY A 152 16.80 18.45 -2.51
CA GLY A 152 15.48 19.07 -2.41
C GLY A 152 14.33 18.09 -2.69
N ALA A 153 14.52 17.16 -3.64
CA ALA A 153 13.56 16.11 -3.95
C ALA A 153 13.31 15.18 -2.76
N VAL A 154 14.38 14.70 -2.11
CA VAL A 154 14.29 13.86 -0.92
C VAL A 154 13.59 14.60 0.21
N LEU A 155 13.99 15.85 0.50
CA LEU A 155 13.38 16.66 1.55
C LEU A 155 11.88 16.89 1.29
N PHE A 156 11.51 17.26 0.07
CA PHE A 156 10.13 17.51 -0.31
C PHE A 156 9.26 16.26 -0.17
N LEU A 157 9.71 15.12 -0.70
CA LEU A 157 8.97 13.87 -0.61
C LEU A 157 8.87 13.35 0.83
N ALA A 158 9.92 13.51 1.63
CA ALA A 158 9.90 13.16 3.06
C ALA A 158 8.92 14.04 3.85
N LEU A 159 8.88 15.35 3.58
CA LEU A 159 7.93 16.26 4.21
C LEU A 159 6.49 15.91 3.83
N ALA A 160 6.24 15.68 2.54
CA ALA A 160 4.93 15.26 2.06
C ALA A 160 4.49 13.92 2.68
N LEU A 161 5.41 12.96 2.83
CA LEU A 161 5.15 11.69 3.51
C LEU A 161 4.70 11.90 4.96
N VAL A 162 5.42 12.74 5.71
CA VAL A 162 5.05 13.06 7.11
C VAL A 162 3.68 13.71 7.17
N ILE A 163 3.38 14.68 6.29
CA ILE A 163 2.06 15.34 6.24
C ILE A 163 0.96 14.31 5.96
N CYS A 164 1.15 13.42 4.99
CA CYS A 164 0.19 12.36 4.70
C CYS A 164 -0.03 11.43 5.90
N MET A 165 1.04 11.02 6.60
CA MET A 165 0.92 10.22 7.83
C MET A 165 0.15 10.94 8.94
N MET A 166 0.36 12.24 9.13
CA MET A 166 -0.38 13.03 10.11
C MET A 166 -1.89 13.06 9.82
N VAL A 167 -2.27 13.26 8.56
CA VAL A 167 -3.70 13.29 8.18
C VAL A 167 -4.34 11.91 8.32
N ILE A 168 -3.60 10.82 8.02
CA ILE A 168 -4.11 9.45 8.19
C ILE A 168 -4.31 9.12 9.66
N THR A 169 -3.32 9.47 10.50
CA THR A 169 -3.33 9.15 11.93
C THR A 169 -4.19 10.10 12.76
N ASN A 170 -4.61 11.24 12.20
CA ASN A 170 -5.19 12.37 12.93
C ASN A 170 -4.33 12.84 14.12
N LEU A 171 -3.06 12.42 14.21
CA LEU A 171 -2.16 12.82 15.29
C LEU A 171 -1.58 14.19 14.98
N SER A 172 -2.02 15.18 15.73
CA SER A 172 -1.37 16.48 15.75
C SER A 172 -0.06 16.41 16.55
N TRP A 173 1.03 16.99 16.04
CA TRP A 173 2.26 17.17 16.83
C TRP A 173 2.00 17.92 18.16
N VAL A 174 0.93 18.71 18.23
CA VAL A 174 0.48 19.38 19.46
C VAL A 174 -0.08 18.38 20.48
N GLU A 175 -0.74 17.32 20.05
CA GLU A 175 -1.26 16.27 20.95
C GLU A 175 -0.15 15.33 21.40
N LEU A 176 0.78 14.99 20.50
CA LEU A 176 1.96 14.19 20.83
C LEU A 176 2.87 14.90 21.84
N SER A 177 3.14 16.20 21.64
CA SER A 177 3.94 17.00 22.58
C SER A 177 3.25 17.19 23.94
N ARG A 178 1.92 17.29 23.97
CA ARG A 178 1.14 17.30 25.23
C ARG A 178 1.20 15.95 25.95
N GLY A 179 1.12 14.83 25.22
CA GLY A 179 1.25 13.49 25.79
C GLY A 179 2.63 13.24 26.40
N VAL A 180 3.70 13.63 25.70
CA VAL A 180 5.07 13.55 26.23
C VAL A 180 5.25 14.45 27.45
N GLY A 181 4.68 15.66 27.43
CA GLY A 181 4.68 16.58 28.57
C GLY A 181 4.00 16.00 29.82
N GLN A 182 2.88 15.29 29.65
CA GLN A 182 2.15 14.65 30.74
C GLN A 182 2.88 13.42 31.31
N VAL A 183 3.54 12.62 30.46
CA VAL A 183 4.38 11.50 30.92
C VAL A 183 5.61 12.01 31.66
N TYR A 184 6.18 13.13 31.21
CA TYR A 184 7.30 13.76 31.89
C TYR A 184 6.90 14.31 33.27
N SER A 185 5.78 15.04 33.36
CA SER A 185 5.31 15.57 34.65
C SER A 185 4.94 14.46 35.64
N SER A 186 4.28 13.40 35.17
CA SER A 186 3.93 12.25 36.01
C SER A 186 5.12 11.36 36.38
N ALA A 187 6.19 11.36 35.59
CA ALA A 187 7.46 10.75 35.99
C ALA A 187 8.13 11.59 37.08
N VAL A 188 8.19 12.91 36.92
CA VAL A 188 8.82 13.82 37.90
C VAL A 188 8.10 13.79 39.25
N GLU A 189 6.77 13.80 39.28
CA GLU A 189 5.96 13.66 40.51
C GLU A 189 6.16 12.31 41.22
N ARG A 190 6.58 11.28 40.50
CA ARG A 190 6.80 9.93 41.05
C ARG A 190 8.15 9.77 41.76
N TRP A 191 9.05 10.74 41.58
CA TRP A 191 10.39 10.79 42.17
C TRP A 191 10.54 11.87 43.26
N GLN A 192 9.46 12.59 43.60
CA GLN A 192 9.36 13.46 44.78
C GLN A 192 8.55 12.80 45.89
#